data_AF-X1IXZ4-F1
#
_entry.id   AF-X1IXZ4-F1
#
_cell.length_a   1.000
_cell.length_b   1.000
_cell.length_c   1.000
_cell.angle_alpha   90.00
_cell.angle_beta   90.00
_cell.angle_gamma   90.00
#
_symmetry.space_group_name_H-M   'P 1'
#
loop_
_entity.id
_entity.type
_entity.pdbx_description
1 polymer ?
#
loop_
_entity_poly.entity_id
_entity_poly.type
_entity_poly.pdbx_seq_one_letter_code
_entity_poly.pdbx_strand_id
1 'polypeptide(L)'
;TGIGLARNYVNVLSSVVVVALPGRTGTISEIALALNIGKKVISLNFDLGPLFERYEENKQLIYAKQPEEVVDLIKKLLESNFNKEVDKYV
;
A
#
# COMPACT_ATOMS: atom_id res chain seq x y z
N THR A 1 -5.57 -13.63 19.35
CA THR A 1 -7.02 -13.76 19.07
C THR A 1 -7.34 -13.00 17.79
N GLY A 2 -8.12 -13.60 16.88
CA GLY A 2 -8.29 -13.15 15.48
C GLY A 2 -8.99 -11.80 15.25
N ILE A 3 -9.53 -11.15 16.30
CA ILE A 3 -10.18 -9.84 16.21
C ILE A 3 -9.17 -8.70 15.93
N GLY A 4 -7.91 -8.83 16.39
CA GLY A 4 -6.86 -7.85 16.05
C GLY A 4 -6.57 -7.78 14.56
N LEU A 5 -6.58 -8.93 13.87
CA LEU A 5 -6.44 -9.04 12.41
C LEU A 5 -7.66 -8.44 11.68
N ALA A 6 -8.87 -8.62 12.20
CA ALA A 6 -10.09 -8.10 11.60
C ALA A 6 -10.11 -6.56 11.56
N ARG A 7 -9.64 -5.87 12.62
CA ARG A 7 -9.54 -4.40 12.63
C ARG A 7 -8.59 -3.89 11.54
N ASN A 8 -7.46 -4.55 11.38
CA ASN A 8 -6.45 -4.17 10.39
C ASN A 8 -6.96 -4.40 8.96
N TYR A 9 -7.73 -5.47 8.75
CA TYR A 9 -8.38 -5.76 7.47
C TYR A 9 -9.36 -4.66 7.03
N VAL A 10 -10.15 -4.11 7.97
CA VAL A 10 -11.09 -3.02 7.68
C VAL A 10 -10.36 -1.75 7.24
N ASN A 11 -9.28 -1.36 7.94
CA ASN A 11 -8.48 -0.19 7.54
C ASN A 11 -7.93 -0.36 6.13
N VAL A 12 -7.32 -1.50 5.85
CA VAL A 12 -6.73 -1.80 4.54
C VAL A 12 -7.80 -1.83 3.44
N LEU A 13 -8.97 -2.41 3.68
CA LEU A 13 -10.08 -2.46 2.73
C LEU A 13 -10.67 -1.07 2.43
N SER A 14 -10.80 -0.22 3.44
CA SER A 14 -11.35 1.15 3.30
C SER A 14 -10.37 2.15 2.66
N SER A 15 -9.07 1.85 2.70
CA SER A 15 -8.04 2.75 2.18
C SER A 15 -7.87 2.67 0.66
N VAL A 16 -7.61 3.84 0.06
CA VAL A 16 -7.21 3.94 -1.36
C VAL A 16 -5.72 3.62 -1.53
N VAL A 17 -4.90 3.98 -0.54
CA VAL A 17 -3.45 3.71 -0.48
C VAL A 17 -3.07 3.37 0.97
N VAL A 18 -2.16 2.42 1.16
CA VAL A 18 -1.58 2.09 2.47
C VAL A 18 -0.14 2.61 2.53
N VAL A 19 0.24 3.26 3.63
CA VAL A 19 1.64 3.68 3.88
C VAL A 19 2.20 2.82 5.01
N ALA A 20 3.30 2.14 4.73
CA ALA A 20 4.03 1.31 5.67
C ALA A 20 5.26 2.05 6.20
N LEU A 21 5.41 2.06 7.53
CA LEU A 21 6.58 2.60 8.22
C LEU A 21 7.48 1.44 8.71
N PRO A 22 8.76 1.70 9.02
CA PRO A 22 9.65 0.67 9.54
C PRO A 22 9.07 0.04 10.81
N GLY A 23 8.96 -1.28 10.79
CA GLY A 23 8.29 -2.03 11.84
C GLY A 23 8.85 -3.44 12.00
N ARG A 24 8.11 -4.27 12.74
CA ARG A 24 8.48 -5.68 12.99
C ARG A 24 7.52 -6.62 12.27
N THR A 25 7.54 -7.89 12.66
CA THR A 25 6.70 -8.98 12.10
C THR A 25 5.21 -8.65 12.01
N GLY A 26 4.66 -7.89 12.97
CA GLY A 26 3.28 -7.43 12.93
C GLY A 26 3.00 -6.51 11.73
N THR A 27 3.84 -5.50 11.52
CA THR A 27 3.76 -4.57 10.38
C THR A 27 3.95 -5.29 9.05
N ILE A 28 4.92 -6.21 8.98
CA ILE A 28 5.16 -7.02 7.77
C ILE A 28 3.91 -7.85 7.42
N SER A 29 3.24 -8.41 8.42
CA SER A 29 2.00 -9.19 8.22
C SER A 29 0.86 -8.32 7.68
N GLU A 30 0.74 -7.07 8.15
CA GLU A 30 -0.24 -6.10 7.64
C GLU A 30 0.05 -5.68 6.18
N ILE A 31 1.33 -5.47 5.84
CA ILE A 31 1.76 -5.16 4.47
C ILE A 31 1.45 -6.32 3.53
N ALA A 32 1.81 -7.55 3.92
CA ALA A 32 1.52 -8.75 3.14
C ALA A 32 0.02 -8.92 2.90
N LEU A 33 -0.80 -8.65 3.93
CA LEU A 33 -2.25 -8.70 3.82
C LEU A 33 -2.79 -7.66 2.83
N ALA A 34 -2.31 -6.42 2.90
CA ALA A 34 -2.68 -5.35 1.97
C ALA A 34 -2.34 -5.69 0.52
N LEU A 35 -1.13 -6.20 0.29
CA LEU A 35 -0.70 -6.62 -1.04
C LEU A 35 -1.50 -7.83 -1.56
N ASN A 36 -1.82 -8.80 -0.70
CA ASN A 36 -2.62 -9.96 -1.09
C ASN A 36 -4.03 -9.60 -1.55
N ILE A 37 -4.64 -8.57 -0.97
CA ILE A 37 -5.97 -8.10 -1.38
C ILE A 37 -5.93 -7.04 -2.50
N GLY A 38 -4.76 -6.84 -3.12
CA GLY A 38 -4.58 -5.98 -4.29
C GLY A 38 -4.45 -4.49 -3.98
N LYS A 39 -4.20 -4.09 -2.73
CA LYS A 39 -4.01 -2.68 -2.39
C LYS A 39 -2.61 -2.22 -2.75
N LYS A 40 -2.51 -0.96 -3.15
CA LYS A 40 -1.23 -0.28 -3.32
C LYS A 40 -0.64 0.08 -1.95
N VAL A 41 0.64 -0.27 -1.77
CA VAL A 41 1.40 -0.01 -0.56
C VAL A 41 2.60 0.86 -0.90
N ILE A 42 2.80 1.94 -0.13
CA ILE A 42 4.01 2.76 -0.16
C ILE A 42 4.83 2.43 1.09
N SER A 43 6.03 1.91 0.93
CA SER A 43 6.96 1.61 2.02
C SER A 43 7.93 2.77 2.23
N LEU A 44 7.86 3.44 3.38
CA LEU A 44 8.75 4.55 3.73
C LEU A 44 9.95 4.03 4.53
N ASN A 45 11.16 4.13 3.96
CA ASN A 45 12.41 3.73 4.60
C ASN A 45 12.42 2.31 5.18
N PHE A 46 11.63 1.41 4.60
CA PHE A 46 11.52 0.05 5.08
C PHE A 46 11.68 -0.93 3.94
N ASP A 47 12.87 -1.51 3.83
CA ASP A 47 13.16 -2.60 2.90
C ASP A 47 12.52 -3.90 3.41
N LEU A 48 11.65 -4.49 2.59
CA LEU A 48 10.92 -5.72 2.90
C LEU A 48 11.62 -6.96 2.32
N GLY A 49 12.69 -6.77 1.56
CA GLY A 49 13.49 -7.82 0.96
C GLY A 49 12.81 -8.54 -0.22
N PRO A 50 13.44 -9.62 -0.71
CA PRO A 50 13.09 -10.25 -2.00
C PRO A 50 11.72 -10.94 -1.99
N LEU A 51 11.15 -11.23 -0.81
CA LEU A 51 9.82 -11.84 -0.69
C LEU A 51 8.71 -10.99 -1.32
N PHE A 52 8.95 -9.69 -1.48
CA PHE A 52 7.97 -8.73 -2.00
C PHE A 52 8.29 -8.20 -3.40
N GLU A 53 9.37 -8.70 -4.03
CA GLU A 53 9.87 -8.21 -5.34
C GLU A 53 8.79 -8.23 -6.42
N ARG A 54 7.98 -9.30 -6.49
CA ARG A 54 6.86 -9.40 -7.43
C ARG A 54 5.86 -8.25 -7.28
N TYR A 55 5.62 -7.75 -6.06
CA TYR A 55 4.70 -6.63 -5.86
C TYR A 55 5.33 -5.30 -6.26
N GLU A 56 6.65 -5.17 -6.14
CA GLU A 56 7.41 -4.02 -6.64
C GLU A 56 7.40 -3.98 -8.18
N GLU A 57 7.69 -5.10 -8.84
CA GLU A 57 7.63 -5.24 -10.31
C GLU A 57 6.25 -4.84 -10.86
N ASN A 58 5.18 -5.28 -10.18
CA ASN A 58 3.81 -4.95 -10.55
C ASN A 58 3.37 -3.54 -10.12
N LYS A 59 4.28 -2.73 -9.57
CA LYS A 59 4.03 -1.36 -9.06
C LYS A 59 2.91 -1.30 -8.02
N GLN A 60 2.68 -2.40 -7.33
CA GLN A 60 1.72 -2.49 -6.22
C GLN A 60 2.39 -2.15 -4.89
N LEU A 61 3.69 -2.46 -4.77
CA LEU A 61 4.58 -1.95 -3.72
C LEU A 61 5.48 -0.87 -4.31
N ILE A 62 5.58 0.28 -3.64
CA ILE A 62 6.41 1.40 -4.06
C ILE A 62 7.27 1.81 -2.86
N TYR A 63 8.58 1.96 -3.04
CA TYR A 63 9.46 2.44 -1.99
C TYR A 63 9.62 3.96 -2.05
N ALA A 64 9.60 4.59 -0.88
CA ALA A 64 9.88 6.01 -0.69
C ALA A 64 10.93 6.18 0.42
N LYS A 65 11.76 7.21 0.30
CA LYS A 65 12.80 7.53 1.29
C LYS A 65 12.45 8.68 2.22
N GLN A 66 11.49 9.51 1.84
CA GLN A 66 11.12 10.70 2.61
C GLN A 66 9.59 10.88 2.65
N PRO A 67 9.03 11.44 3.73
CA PRO A 67 7.58 11.69 3.83
C PRO A 67 7.00 12.52 2.68
N GLU A 68 7.76 13.48 2.14
CA GLU A 68 7.36 14.35 1.04
C GLU A 68 7.12 13.53 -0.24
N GLU A 69 8.00 12.58 -0.52
CA GLU A 69 7.86 11.63 -1.63
C GLU A 69 6.60 10.77 -1.49
N VAL A 70 6.28 10.34 -0.26
CA VAL A 70 5.05 9.59 0.03
C VAL A 70 3.82 10.42 -0.32
N VAL A 71 3.80 11.70 0.09
CA VAL A 71 2.68 12.61 -0.20
C VAL A 71 2.49 12.81 -1.71
N ASP A 72 3.59 13.01 -2.45
CA ASP A 72 3.53 13.19 -3.90
C ASP A 72 3.07 11.92 -4.63
N LEU A 73 3.51 10.75 -4.17
CA LEU A 73 3.03 9.46 -4.67
C LEU A 73 1.54 9.27 -4.41
N ILE A 74 1.05 9.62 -3.21
CA ILE A 74 -0.38 9.54 -2.89
C ILE A 74 -1.20 10.41 -3.85
N LYS A 75 -0.79 11.66 -4.09
CA LYS A 75 -1.49 12.56 -5.03
C LYS A 75 -1.59 11.96 -6.43
N LYS A 76 -0.46 11.49 -6.98
CA LYS A 76 -0.41 10.84 -8.31
C LYS A 76 -1.32 9.62 -8.40
N LEU A 77 -1.37 8.82 -7.33
CA LEU A 77 -2.22 7.63 -7.27
C LEU A 77 -3.71 7.99 -7.24
N LEU A 78 -4.09 9.04 -6.51
CA LEU A 78 -5.46 9.53 -6.46
C LEU A 78 -5.92 10.10 -7.80
N GLU A 79 -5.09 10.91 -8.46
CA GLU A 79 -5.35 11.45 -9.80
C GLU A 79 -5.54 10.33 -10.83
N SER A 80 -4.66 9.32 -10.82
CA SER A 80 -4.79 8.17 -11.72
C SER A 80 -6.07 7.36 -11.48
N ASN A 81 -6.50 7.20 -10.23
CA ASN A 81 -7.74 6.50 -9.91
C ASN A 81 -8.97 7.31 -10.35
N PHE A 82 -8.95 8.63 -10.13
CA PHE A 82 -10.01 9.52 -10.59
C PHE A 82 -10.18 9.44 -12.12
N ASN A 83 -9.09 9.54 -12.88
CA ASN A 83 -9.15 9.46 -14.35
C ASN A 83 -9.70 8.10 -14.82
N LYS A 84 -9.28 6.99 -14.20
CA LYS A 84 -9.83 5.66 -14.51
C LYS A 84 -11.32 5.53 -14.23
N GLU A 85 -11.82 6.20 -13.18
CA GLU A 85 -13.25 6.22 -12.91
C GLU A 85 -14.00 7.07 -13.93
N VAL A 86 -13.48 8.23 -14.32
CA VAL A 86 -14.08 9.08 -15.37
C VAL A 86 -14.14 8.34 -16.71
N ASP A 87 -13.04 7.71 -17.13
CA ASP A 87 -12.95 6.94 -18.39
C ASP A 87 -13.96 5.77 -18.46
N LYS A 88 -14.49 5.30 -17.33
CA LYS A 88 -15.52 4.25 -17.31
C LYS A 88 -16.90 4.74 -17.78
N TYR A 89 -17.13 6.05 -17.74
CA TYR A 89 -18.41 6.68 -18.07
C TYR A 89 -18.40 7.48 -19.38
N VAL A 90 -17.27 7.49 -20.09
CA VAL A 90 -17.10 8.12 -21.42
C VAL A 90 -16.90 7.03 -22.46
#